data_AF-A0A534QHC1-F1
#
_entry.id   AF-A0A534QHC1-F1
#
_cell.length_a   1.000
_cell.length_b   1.000
_cell.length_c   1.000
_cell.angle_alpha   90.00
_cell.angle_beta   90.00
_cell.angle_gamma   90.00
#
_symmetry.space_group_name_H-M   'P 1'
#
loop_
_entity.id
_entity.type
_entity.pdbx_description
1 polymer ?
#
loop_
_entity_poly.entity_id
_entity_poly.type
_entity_poly.pdbx_seq_one_letter_code
_entity_poly.pdbx_strand_id
1 'polypeptide(L)'
;MSADPRPSLIRGGLRAWLAPGVRLADVAPGGDPDRLLTRPDCEVVKLQPKVAVGTITTPAGRLFVKRYNVFAWRVALASLWGLSPALAAWHAARALRARGFSTPEALAAVEVRRAGVLRKSFFVTREVPGALTANRCWQAILGEPDAGRRRAGRRALARALGDLFRRLHAAGVYHNDLKDVNVLVSGPPGDPRCVLLDLERVRVLRRVGRRRRVKNLMQLARTLGPQASATDRLRFLGAYLGDGGGRAERRTWARAVGQAAARKDAGRPVRAPGPLPRVCCTVIAQDEEAMIEGCLASVAWCDEIVVVDGGSIDRTVSIARRFTHRVLSHAWPGHRAQKQFALEASTGEWVLNLDADERVSPELATEIRRALVDVPDGVGGFAVPRLVAYLGRWWYRGGWYPRPIVRLVRRSATRWGGTDPHERAVVAGEIRKLRAPILHHTYGDISDHLRSINHLTTVAAAARVGRRLGAGQLVLEPLWRFVRAYLVARGIGEGFAGLFVAGTGAFYVFLRAAKVWELRVHAGAASATRAEGRRAPASS
;
A
#
# COMPACT_ATOMS: atom_id res chain seq x y z
N MET A 1 28.47 -2.32 23.84
CA MET A 1 28.80 -2.61 22.41
C MET A 1 28.69 -1.30 21.65
N SER A 2 29.83 -0.66 21.39
CA SER A 2 29.95 0.52 20.54
C SER A 2 29.86 0.09 19.08
N ALA A 3 28.66 0.06 18.51
CA ALA A 3 28.51 0.25 17.07
C ALA A 3 28.49 1.76 16.89
N ASP A 4 29.42 2.32 16.11
CA ASP A 4 29.54 3.76 15.94
C ASP A 4 28.17 4.35 15.58
N PRO A 5 27.55 5.14 16.47
CA PRO A 5 26.23 5.71 16.21
C PRO A 5 26.31 6.82 15.15
N ARG A 6 27.52 7.21 14.73
CA ARG A 6 27.71 8.29 13.78
C ARG A 6 27.22 7.87 12.39
N PRO A 7 26.39 8.71 11.75
CA PRO A 7 25.99 8.49 10.37
C PRO A 7 27.20 8.58 9.44
N SER A 8 27.22 7.73 8.42
CA SER A 8 28.20 7.79 7.33
C SER A 8 28.09 9.09 6.51
N LEU A 9 26.90 9.70 6.51
CA LEU A 9 26.64 10.95 5.78
C LEU A 9 25.61 11.81 6.50
N ILE A 10 25.88 13.12 6.57
CA ILE A 10 24.96 14.16 7.05
C ILE A 10 24.82 15.21 5.95
N ARG A 11 23.59 15.47 5.48
CA ARG A 11 23.30 16.53 4.52
C ARG A 11 22.03 17.27 4.93
N GLY A 12 22.19 18.43 5.55
CA GLY A 12 21.08 19.19 6.14
C GLY A 12 20.31 18.34 7.17
N GLY A 13 19.02 18.12 6.94
CA GLY A 13 18.17 17.28 7.80
C GLY A 13 18.33 15.77 7.62
N LEU A 14 19.09 15.32 6.62
CA LEU A 14 19.26 13.90 6.31
C LEU A 14 20.48 13.32 7.04
N ARG A 15 20.29 12.16 7.68
CA ARG A 15 21.37 11.33 8.26
C ARG A 15 21.28 9.94 7.67
N ALA A 16 22.37 9.41 7.14
CA ALA A 16 22.40 8.08 6.53
C ALA A 16 23.54 7.22 7.08
N TRP A 17 23.23 5.95 7.33
CA TRP A 17 24.18 4.87 7.61
C TRP A 17 24.14 3.95 6.40
N LEU A 18 25.25 3.86 5.68
CA LEU A 18 25.36 3.13 4.43
C LEU A 18 26.29 1.93 4.60
N ALA A 19 25.96 0.81 3.96
CA ALA A 19 26.88 -0.32 3.86
C ALA A 19 28.07 0.05 2.96
N PRO A 20 29.24 -0.59 3.13
CA PRO A 20 30.39 -0.36 2.26
C PRO A 20 30.01 -0.52 0.78
N GLY A 21 30.41 0.44 -0.07
CA GLY A 21 30.12 0.43 -1.52
C GLY A 21 28.72 0.88 -1.93
N VAL A 22 27.79 1.13 -0.99
CA VAL A 22 26.43 1.61 -1.31
C VAL A 22 26.42 3.14 -1.39
N ARG A 23 25.99 3.71 -2.52
CA ARG A 23 25.83 5.17 -2.66
C ARG A 23 24.45 5.61 -2.20
N LEU A 24 24.37 6.83 -1.67
CA LEU A 24 23.09 7.40 -1.22
C LEU A 24 22.06 7.47 -2.37
N ALA A 25 22.48 7.75 -3.60
CA ALA A 25 21.58 7.84 -4.74
C ALA A 25 20.86 6.52 -5.07
N ASP A 26 21.47 5.38 -4.76
CA ASP A 26 20.92 4.05 -5.07
C ASP A 26 19.79 3.64 -4.10
N VAL A 27 19.80 4.22 -2.90
CA VAL A 27 18.84 3.92 -1.80
C VAL A 27 17.95 5.12 -1.43
N ALA A 28 18.32 6.31 -1.88
CA ALA A 28 17.63 7.58 -1.64
C ALA A 28 17.82 8.52 -2.85
N PRO A 29 17.20 8.24 -4.02
CA PRO A 29 17.34 9.06 -5.22
C PRO A 29 16.98 10.52 -4.94
N GLY A 30 17.83 11.46 -5.37
CA GLY A 30 17.64 12.88 -5.08
C GLY A 30 17.65 13.24 -3.59
N GLY A 31 18.18 12.35 -2.74
CA GLY A 31 18.22 12.53 -1.28
C GLY A 31 16.91 12.19 -0.55
N ASP A 32 15.93 11.54 -1.21
CA ASP A 32 14.69 11.12 -0.53
C ASP A 32 14.28 9.68 -0.90
N PRO A 33 14.39 8.70 0.03
CA PRO A 33 13.95 7.33 -0.22
C PRO A 33 12.44 7.18 -0.47
N ASP A 34 11.62 8.17 -0.14
CA ASP A 34 10.19 8.13 -0.50
C ASP A 34 9.96 8.01 -2.00
N ARG A 35 10.88 8.55 -2.83
CA ARG A 35 10.79 8.45 -4.28
C ARG A 35 10.81 7.01 -4.77
N LEU A 36 11.52 6.12 -4.08
CA LEU A 36 11.52 4.69 -4.41
C LEU A 36 10.13 4.08 -4.20
N LEU A 37 9.44 4.44 -3.13
CA LEU A 37 8.13 3.88 -2.77
C LEU A 37 6.96 4.39 -3.61
N THR A 38 7.18 5.40 -4.45
CA THR A 38 6.15 5.99 -5.33
C THR A 38 6.39 5.76 -6.80
N ARG A 39 7.51 5.13 -7.17
CA ARG A 39 7.74 4.77 -8.57
C ARG A 39 6.67 3.78 -9.04
N PRO A 40 6.20 3.88 -10.30
CA PRO A 40 5.20 2.95 -10.85
C PRO A 40 5.66 1.48 -10.86
N ASP A 41 6.96 1.23 -10.94
CA ASP A 41 7.55 -0.12 -10.87
C ASP A 41 7.84 -0.61 -9.44
N CYS A 42 7.46 0.18 -8.42
CA CYS A 42 7.53 -0.27 -7.03
C CYS A 42 6.37 -1.24 -6.73
N GLU A 43 6.71 -2.46 -6.33
CA GLU A 43 5.75 -3.43 -5.82
C GLU A 43 5.47 -3.12 -4.34
N VAL A 44 4.33 -2.50 -4.06
CA VAL A 44 3.94 -2.17 -2.69
C VAL A 44 3.53 -3.43 -1.93
N VAL A 45 4.36 -3.84 -0.97
CA VAL A 45 4.12 -5.02 -0.12
C VAL A 45 3.19 -4.69 1.04
N LYS A 46 3.30 -3.46 1.57
CA LYS A 46 2.49 -3.00 2.70
C LYS A 46 2.39 -1.49 2.67
N LEU A 47 1.19 -0.94 2.80
CA LEU A 47 1.00 0.51 2.88
C LEU A 47 0.02 0.90 3.96
N GLN A 48 0.58 1.37 5.07
CA GLN A 48 -0.16 1.83 6.23
C GLN A 48 0.31 3.23 6.61
N PRO A 49 -0.52 4.03 7.31
CA PRO A 49 -0.10 5.34 7.77
C PRO A 49 1.25 5.30 8.51
N LYS A 50 1.44 4.35 9.44
CA LYS A 50 2.67 4.27 10.25
C LYS A 50 3.86 3.62 9.53
N VAL A 51 3.62 2.80 8.51
CA VAL A 51 4.66 2.01 7.86
C VAL A 51 4.32 1.75 6.39
N ALA A 52 5.27 2.03 5.51
CA ALA A 52 5.19 1.68 4.10
C ALA A 52 6.34 0.73 3.77
N VAL A 53 6.07 -0.26 2.94
CA VAL A 53 7.00 -1.29 2.54
C VAL A 53 6.80 -1.56 1.07
N GLY A 54 7.87 -1.46 0.30
CA GLY A 54 7.85 -1.74 -1.13
C GLY A 54 9.11 -2.44 -1.57
N THR A 55 9.00 -3.20 -2.64
CA THR A 55 10.12 -3.80 -3.35
C THR A 55 10.35 -3.03 -4.64
N ILE A 56 11.61 -2.81 -5.01
CA ILE A 56 11.94 -2.05 -6.21
C ILE A 56 13.28 -2.48 -6.80
N THR A 57 13.39 -2.47 -8.12
CA THR A 57 14.65 -2.74 -8.81
C THR A 57 15.43 -1.44 -9.04
N THR A 58 16.70 -1.43 -8.61
CA THR A 58 17.64 -0.34 -8.83
C THR A 58 18.95 -0.90 -9.38
N PRO A 59 19.92 -0.06 -9.83
CA PRO A 59 21.24 -0.53 -10.21
C PRO A 59 21.98 -1.30 -9.10
N ALA A 60 21.61 -1.11 -7.83
CA ALA A 60 22.15 -1.87 -6.70
C ALA A 60 21.52 -3.27 -6.54
N GLY A 61 20.52 -3.61 -7.37
CA GLY A 61 19.74 -4.85 -7.33
C GLY A 61 18.29 -4.63 -6.91
N ARG A 62 17.57 -5.73 -6.67
CA ARG A 62 16.21 -5.68 -6.12
C ARG A 62 16.26 -5.38 -4.62
N LEU A 63 15.66 -4.27 -4.22
CA LEU A 63 15.70 -3.70 -2.89
C LEU A 63 14.35 -3.82 -2.20
N PHE A 64 14.38 -4.01 -0.89
CA PHE A 64 13.24 -3.90 -0.01
C PHE A 64 13.36 -2.62 0.82
N VAL A 65 12.43 -1.70 0.63
CA VAL A 65 12.44 -0.38 1.27
C VAL A 65 11.33 -0.34 2.31
N LYS A 66 11.71 -0.18 3.59
CA LYS A 66 10.77 -0.07 4.70
C LYS A 66 10.83 1.34 5.30
N ARG A 67 9.79 2.12 5.08
CA ARG A 67 9.59 3.46 5.65
C ARG A 67 8.78 3.40 6.93
N TYR A 68 9.25 4.11 7.95
CA TYR A 68 8.54 4.35 9.21
C TYR A 68 8.15 5.82 9.31
N ASN A 69 6.87 6.08 9.56
CA ASN A 69 6.35 7.43 9.73
C ASN A 69 6.18 7.80 11.20
N VAL A 70 6.63 9.00 11.54
CA VAL A 70 6.40 9.58 12.87
C VAL A 70 5.07 10.33 12.86
N PHE A 71 4.00 9.65 13.29
CA PHE A 71 2.65 10.24 13.32
C PHE A 71 2.33 10.98 14.62
N ALA A 72 2.93 10.59 15.74
CA ALA A 72 2.66 11.18 17.05
C ALA A 72 3.82 12.05 17.52
N TRP A 73 3.52 13.25 18.03
CA TRP A 73 4.52 14.18 18.56
C TRP A 73 5.36 13.55 19.69
N ARG A 74 4.77 12.68 20.51
CA ARG A 74 5.48 11.92 21.55
C ARG A 74 6.58 11.02 20.98
N VAL A 75 6.33 10.38 19.84
CA VAL A 75 7.34 9.55 19.14
C VAL A 75 8.42 10.44 18.54
N ALA A 76 8.03 11.62 18.04
CA ALA A 76 8.96 12.61 17.51
C ALA A 76 9.91 13.14 18.61
N LEU A 77 9.41 13.42 19.81
CA LEU A 77 10.24 13.81 20.95
C LEU A 77 11.08 12.65 21.47
N ALA A 78 10.51 11.45 21.60
CA ALA A 78 11.27 10.27 22.02
C ALA A 78 12.48 9.99 21.10
N SER A 79 12.41 10.38 19.82
CA SER A 79 13.51 10.26 18.86
C SER A 79 14.71 11.21 19.10
N LEU A 80 14.59 12.13 20.06
CA LEU A 80 15.71 12.96 20.52
C LEU A 80 16.69 12.15 21.39
N TRP A 81 16.17 11.18 22.15
CA TRP A 81 16.96 10.37 23.07
C TRP A 81 17.03 8.88 22.69
N GLY A 82 16.13 8.41 21.81
CA GLY A 82 16.07 7.04 21.33
C GLY A 82 16.46 6.88 19.85
N LEU A 83 16.82 5.65 19.48
CA LEU A 83 17.06 5.28 18.08
C LEU A 83 15.77 5.36 17.27
N SER A 84 15.86 5.78 16.00
CA SER A 84 14.74 5.59 15.07
C SER A 84 14.49 4.09 14.83
N PRO A 85 13.27 3.69 14.42
CA PRO A 85 12.99 2.31 14.06
C PRO A 85 13.92 1.74 12.99
N ALA A 86 14.30 2.57 12.00
CA ALA A 86 15.25 2.16 10.97
C ALA A 86 16.66 1.91 11.52
N LEU A 87 17.15 2.80 12.39
CA LEU A 87 18.45 2.66 13.01
C LEU A 87 18.49 1.48 14.00
N ALA A 88 17.39 1.25 14.71
CA ALA A 88 17.22 0.06 15.54
C ALA A 88 17.29 -1.24 14.70
N ALA A 89 16.62 -1.28 13.54
CA ALA A 89 16.70 -2.40 12.61
C ALA A 89 18.12 -2.60 12.05
N TRP A 90 18.82 -1.51 11.71
CA TRP A 90 20.21 -1.53 11.25
C TRP A 90 21.16 -2.14 12.27
N HIS A 91 21.10 -1.69 13.53
CA HIS A 91 21.91 -2.26 14.60
C HIS A 91 21.54 -3.72 14.90
N ALA A 92 20.24 -4.05 14.90
CA ALA A 92 19.78 -5.41 15.08
C ALA A 92 20.30 -6.35 13.98
N ALA A 93 20.28 -5.93 12.71
CA ALA A 93 20.80 -6.72 11.59
C ALA A 93 22.29 -7.05 11.78
N ARG A 94 23.12 -6.06 12.13
CA ARG A 94 24.56 -6.26 12.38
C ARG A 94 24.80 -7.15 13.59
N ALA A 95 24.06 -6.94 14.68
CA ALA A 95 24.18 -7.74 15.90
C ALA A 95 23.77 -9.21 15.70
N LEU A 96 22.77 -9.47 14.85
CA LEU A 96 22.32 -10.81 14.46
C LEU A 96 23.33 -11.50 13.55
N ARG A 97 23.84 -10.81 12.53
CA ARG A 97 24.88 -11.35 11.64
C ARG A 97 26.15 -11.72 12.40
N ALA A 98 26.61 -10.87 13.32
CA ALA A 98 27.75 -11.15 14.19
C ALA A 98 27.54 -12.38 15.12
N ARG A 99 26.30 -12.83 15.29
CA ARG A 99 25.93 -14.03 16.06
C ARG A 99 25.58 -15.23 15.18
N GLY A 100 25.88 -15.17 13.88
CA GLY A 100 25.64 -16.26 12.93
C GLY A 100 24.18 -16.43 12.49
N PHE A 101 23.33 -15.42 12.66
CA PHE A 101 21.96 -15.46 12.14
C PHE A 101 21.88 -14.82 10.76
N SER A 102 21.16 -15.49 9.85
CA SER A 102 20.86 -14.97 8.53
C SER A 102 19.81 -13.86 8.60
N THR A 103 20.14 -12.70 8.05
CA THR A 103 19.23 -11.58 7.81
C THR A 103 19.40 -11.10 6.37
N PRO A 104 18.41 -10.42 5.77
CA PRO A 104 18.64 -9.68 4.54
C PRO A 104 19.84 -8.75 4.71
N GLU A 105 20.56 -8.52 3.63
CA GLU A 105 21.69 -7.59 3.63
C GLU A 105 21.19 -6.18 3.89
N ALA A 106 21.56 -5.60 5.02
CA ALA A 106 21.21 -4.22 5.35
C ALA A 106 22.10 -3.28 4.53
N LEU A 107 21.50 -2.56 3.59
CA LEU A 107 22.21 -1.66 2.68
C LEU A 107 22.23 -0.22 3.21
N ALA A 108 21.13 0.21 3.82
CA ALA A 108 21.06 1.53 4.42
C ALA A 108 20.05 1.64 5.57
N ALA A 109 20.35 2.52 6.51
CA ALA A 109 19.35 3.21 7.32
C ALA A 109 19.43 4.71 7.05
N VAL A 110 18.28 5.35 6.86
CA VAL A 110 18.20 6.80 6.57
C VAL A 110 17.21 7.44 7.53
N GLU A 111 17.58 8.55 8.14
CA GLU A 111 16.71 9.41 8.93
C GLU A 111 16.55 10.75 8.23
N VAL A 112 15.31 11.25 8.22
CA VAL A 112 15.01 12.61 7.81
C VAL A 112 14.48 13.36 9.02
N ARG A 113 15.23 14.38 9.42
CA ARG A 113 14.99 15.24 10.58
C ARG A 113 14.74 16.67 10.13
N ARG A 114 13.93 17.40 10.88
CA ARG A 114 13.72 18.85 10.69
C ARG A 114 13.84 19.52 12.04
N ALA A 115 14.79 20.45 12.18
CA ALA A 115 15.18 21.06 13.46
C ALA A 115 15.45 20.00 14.55
N GLY A 116 16.27 18.98 14.22
CA GLY A 116 16.62 17.88 15.13
C GLY A 116 15.55 16.79 15.33
N VAL A 117 14.27 17.09 15.07
CA VAL A 117 13.15 16.16 15.29
C VAL A 117 12.98 15.18 14.13
N LEU A 118 12.87 13.88 14.43
CA LEU A 118 12.62 12.82 13.43
C LEU A 118 11.25 12.98 12.77
N ARG A 119 11.24 12.98 11.44
CA ARG A 119 10.01 13.03 10.62
C ARG A 119 9.68 11.68 10.01
N LYS A 120 10.69 11.05 9.42
CA LYS A 120 10.60 9.73 8.80
C LYS A 120 11.95 9.04 8.88
N SER A 121 11.93 7.70 8.86
CA SER A 121 13.14 6.90 8.80
C SER A 121 12.93 5.71 7.86
N PHE A 122 13.98 5.26 7.20
CA PHE A 122 13.94 4.23 6.17
C PHE A 122 14.99 3.16 6.46
N PHE A 123 14.60 1.91 6.35
CA PHE A 123 15.51 0.77 6.40
C PHE A 123 15.46 0.06 5.05
N VAL A 124 16.61 -0.03 4.38
CA VAL A 124 16.73 -0.58 3.04
C VAL A 124 17.58 -1.84 3.11
N THR A 125 17.05 -2.95 2.59
CA THR A 125 17.74 -4.22 2.53
C THR A 125 17.75 -4.77 1.11
N ARG A 126 18.74 -5.60 0.77
CA ARG A 126 18.68 -6.40 -0.46
C ARG A 126 17.58 -7.45 -0.35
N GLU A 127 16.85 -7.69 -1.43
CA GLU A 127 15.95 -8.84 -1.52
C GLU A 127 16.75 -10.14 -1.35
N VAL A 128 16.13 -11.16 -0.73
CA VAL A 128 16.70 -12.51 -0.66
C VAL A 128 16.09 -13.33 -1.82
N PRO A 129 16.87 -13.65 -2.86
CA PRO A 129 16.33 -14.29 -4.06
C PRO A 129 15.68 -15.65 -3.75
N GLY A 130 14.52 -15.91 -4.35
CA GLY A 130 13.78 -17.17 -4.21
C GLY A 130 13.24 -17.46 -2.80
N ALA A 131 13.34 -16.51 -1.86
CA ALA A 131 12.88 -16.72 -0.50
C ALA A 131 11.38 -16.48 -0.36
N LEU A 132 10.69 -17.38 0.33
CA LEU A 132 9.27 -17.25 0.66
C LEU A 132 9.10 -16.99 2.16
N THR A 133 8.08 -16.26 2.57
CA THR A 133 7.71 -16.22 4.00
C THR A 133 7.37 -17.63 4.48
N ALA A 134 7.60 -17.94 5.75
CA ALA A 134 7.41 -19.29 6.28
C ALA A 134 5.97 -19.81 6.04
N ASN A 135 4.97 -18.92 6.06
CA ASN A 135 3.59 -19.27 5.68
C ASN A 135 3.46 -19.68 4.21
N ARG A 136 4.01 -18.88 3.29
CA ARG A 136 3.98 -19.19 1.85
C ARG A 136 4.77 -20.45 1.53
N CYS A 137 5.92 -20.65 2.17
CA CYS A 137 6.69 -21.87 2.06
C CYS A 137 5.88 -23.08 2.55
N TRP A 138 5.18 -22.97 3.69
CA TRP A 138 4.31 -24.03 4.19
C TRP A 138 3.17 -24.35 3.22
N GLN A 139 2.51 -23.34 2.66
CA GLN A 139 1.46 -23.52 1.66
C GLN A 139 1.96 -24.19 0.38
N ALA A 140 3.13 -23.78 -0.12
CA ALA A 140 3.77 -24.44 -1.26
C ALA A 140 4.05 -25.93 -0.99
N ILE A 141 4.52 -26.26 0.21
CA ILE A 141 4.74 -27.65 0.63
C ILE A 141 3.41 -28.44 0.69
N LEU A 142 2.31 -27.82 1.12
CA LEU A 142 1.01 -28.51 1.14
C LEU A 142 0.50 -28.81 -0.29
N GLY A 143 0.76 -27.91 -1.24
CA GLY A 143 0.42 -28.05 -2.65
C GLY A 143 1.31 -29.01 -3.44
N GLU A 144 2.44 -29.46 -2.89
CA GLU A 144 3.35 -30.42 -3.55
C GLU A 144 2.62 -31.73 -3.87
N PRO A 145 2.51 -32.16 -5.15
CA PRO A 145 1.76 -33.37 -5.51
C PRO A 145 2.36 -34.64 -4.92
N ASP A 146 3.69 -34.74 -4.82
CA ASP A 146 4.36 -35.92 -4.30
C ASP A 146 4.23 -36.03 -2.76
N ALA A 147 3.67 -37.13 -2.28
CA ALA A 147 3.45 -37.34 -0.84
C ALA A 147 4.75 -37.47 -0.03
N GLY A 148 5.82 -38.04 -0.62
CA GLY A 148 7.12 -38.20 0.02
C GLY A 148 7.81 -36.84 0.23
N ARG A 149 7.91 -36.04 -0.84
CA ARG A 149 8.47 -34.68 -0.85
C ARG A 149 7.70 -33.76 0.08
N ARG A 150 6.37 -33.81 0.07
CA ARG A 150 5.52 -33.06 0.99
C ARG A 150 5.79 -33.41 2.46
N ARG A 151 5.89 -34.70 2.81
CA ARG A 151 6.23 -35.15 4.18
C ARG A 151 7.65 -34.72 4.58
N ALA A 152 8.61 -34.83 3.65
CA ALA A 152 10.00 -34.42 3.87
C ALA A 152 10.10 -32.91 4.11
N GLY A 153 9.47 -32.09 3.25
CA GLY A 153 9.44 -30.63 3.37
C GLY A 153 8.81 -30.15 4.67
N ARG A 154 7.65 -30.71 5.08
CA ARG A 154 7.01 -30.39 6.38
C ARG A 154 7.94 -30.67 7.55
N ARG A 155 8.61 -31.83 7.51
CA ARG A 155 9.57 -32.24 8.55
C ARG A 155 10.77 -31.28 8.60
N ALA A 156 11.35 -30.97 7.45
CA ALA A 156 12.52 -30.11 7.34
C ALA A 156 12.22 -28.69 7.84
N LEU A 157 11.11 -28.09 7.39
CA LEU A 157 10.71 -26.75 7.79
C LEU A 157 10.36 -26.66 9.29
N ALA A 158 9.63 -27.65 9.83
CA ALA A 158 9.30 -27.67 11.26
C ALA A 158 10.56 -27.76 12.14
N ARG A 159 11.56 -28.56 11.74
CA ARG A 159 12.85 -28.66 12.43
C ARG A 159 13.64 -27.36 12.32
N ALA A 160 13.79 -26.80 11.12
CA ALA A 160 14.55 -25.57 10.90
C ALA A 160 13.99 -24.38 11.70
N LEU A 161 12.65 -24.24 11.77
CA LEU A 161 12.01 -23.23 12.61
C LEU A 161 12.27 -23.48 14.11
N GLY A 162 12.19 -24.73 14.57
CA GLY A 162 12.49 -25.09 15.96
C GLY A 162 13.94 -24.75 16.34
N ASP A 163 14.89 -25.11 15.47
CA ASP A 163 16.31 -24.82 15.63
C ASP A 163 16.62 -23.32 15.60
N LEU A 164 15.97 -22.56 14.71
CA LEU A 164 16.07 -21.10 14.71
C LEU A 164 15.68 -20.52 16.08
N PHE A 165 14.52 -20.92 16.61
CA PHE A 165 14.02 -20.41 17.90
C PHE A 165 14.92 -20.84 19.07
N ARG A 166 15.48 -22.05 19.02
CA ARG A 166 16.45 -22.53 20.02
C ARG A 166 17.70 -21.67 20.00
N ARG A 167 18.32 -21.52 18.83
CA ARG A 167 19.55 -20.72 18.65
C ARG A 167 19.33 -19.26 19.05
N LEU A 168 18.21 -18.64 18.68
CA LEU A 168 17.89 -17.26 19.08
C LEU A 168 17.86 -17.12 20.60
N HIS A 169 17.08 -17.96 21.28
CA HIS A 169 16.93 -17.87 22.73
C HIS A 169 18.20 -18.26 23.51
N ALA A 170 19.04 -19.14 22.94
CA ALA A 170 20.35 -19.48 23.48
C ALA A 170 21.33 -18.30 23.35
N ALA A 171 21.32 -17.59 22.22
CA ALA A 171 22.14 -16.40 21.98
C ALA A 171 21.62 -15.12 22.68
N GLY A 172 20.64 -15.23 23.58
CA GLY A 172 20.06 -14.09 24.28
C GLY A 172 19.15 -13.20 23.43
N VAL A 173 18.81 -13.62 22.21
CA VAL A 173 18.01 -12.83 21.26
C VAL A 173 16.52 -13.02 21.50
N TYR A 174 15.81 -11.93 21.73
CA TYR A 174 14.36 -11.89 21.87
C TYR A 174 13.74 -11.04 20.76
N HIS A 175 12.78 -11.58 20.03
CA HIS A 175 12.08 -10.87 18.96
C HIS A 175 10.61 -10.62 19.35
N ASN A 176 10.19 -9.36 19.52
CA ASN A 176 8.87 -9.06 20.11
C ASN A 176 7.65 -9.35 19.20
N ASP A 177 7.86 -9.58 17.90
CA ASP A 177 6.82 -9.92 16.91
C ASP A 177 7.24 -11.12 16.02
N LEU A 178 7.66 -12.24 16.62
CA LEU A 178 8.20 -13.38 15.85
C LEU A 178 7.09 -14.32 15.38
N LYS A 179 6.54 -14.03 14.21
CA LYS A 179 5.51 -14.80 13.50
C LYS A 179 6.03 -15.30 12.15
N ASP A 180 5.31 -16.20 11.53
CA ASP A 180 5.62 -16.80 10.22
C ASP A 180 5.96 -15.79 9.10
N VAL A 181 5.23 -14.67 9.01
CA VAL A 181 5.51 -13.64 7.99
C VAL A 181 6.80 -12.86 8.24
N ASN A 182 7.36 -12.94 9.45
CA ASN A 182 8.62 -12.29 9.82
C ASN A 182 9.82 -13.26 9.73
N VAL A 183 9.63 -14.44 9.14
CA VAL A 183 10.68 -15.40 8.82
C VAL A 183 10.59 -15.75 7.33
N LEU A 184 11.64 -15.43 6.58
CA LEU A 184 11.83 -15.93 5.22
C LEU A 184 12.49 -17.31 5.26
N VAL A 185 12.18 -18.13 4.28
CA VAL A 185 12.76 -19.45 4.06
C VAL A 185 13.35 -19.46 2.66
N SER A 186 14.64 -19.75 2.56
CA SER A 186 15.37 -19.93 1.31
C SER A 186 16.09 -21.30 1.30
N GLY A 187 16.71 -21.64 0.18
CA GLY A 187 17.36 -22.94 0.00
C GLY A 187 16.38 -24.05 -0.42
N PRO A 188 16.90 -25.28 -0.62
CA PRO A 188 16.10 -26.39 -1.11
C PRO A 188 15.09 -26.87 -0.05
N PRO A 189 13.95 -27.47 -0.44
CA PRO A 189 12.91 -27.93 0.51
C PRO A 189 13.40 -28.89 1.60
N GLY A 190 14.48 -29.64 1.35
CA GLY A 190 15.10 -30.56 2.31
C GLY A 190 16.04 -29.90 3.32
N ASP A 191 16.57 -28.72 3.01
CA ASP A 191 17.47 -27.94 3.87
C ASP A 191 17.05 -26.45 3.90
N PRO A 192 15.88 -26.14 4.49
CA PRO A 192 15.35 -24.80 4.53
C PRO A 192 16.17 -23.89 5.45
N ARG A 193 16.70 -22.81 4.89
CA ARG A 193 17.45 -21.78 5.61
C ARG A 193 16.52 -20.66 6.02
N CYS A 194 16.41 -20.42 7.32
CA CYS A 194 15.55 -19.38 7.87
C CYS A 194 16.29 -18.03 7.96
N VAL A 195 15.68 -16.98 7.42
CA VAL A 195 16.20 -15.61 7.39
C VAL A 195 15.22 -14.69 8.14
N LEU A 196 15.72 -13.94 9.12
CA LEU A 196 14.87 -13.09 9.98
C LEU A 196 14.53 -11.74 9.32
N LEU A 197 13.26 -11.34 9.42
CA LEU A 197 12.76 -10.03 9.03
C LEU A 197 12.32 -9.21 10.26
N ASP A 198 11.90 -7.96 10.02
CA ASP A 198 11.24 -7.11 11.03
C ASP A 198 12.09 -6.82 12.28
N LEU A 199 13.35 -6.44 12.03
CA LEU A 199 14.42 -6.43 13.03
C LEU A 199 14.32 -5.28 14.05
N GLU A 200 13.47 -4.27 13.85
CA GLU A 200 13.39 -3.10 14.73
C GLU A 200 12.91 -3.41 16.17
N ARG A 201 12.33 -4.59 16.36
CA ARG A 201 11.79 -5.07 17.65
C ARG A 201 12.64 -6.19 18.27
N VAL A 202 13.83 -6.42 17.74
CA VAL A 202 14.80 -7.37 18.28
C VAL A 202 15.52 -6.75 19.47
N ARG A 203 15.69 -7.54 20.53
CA ARG A 203 16.45 -7.16 21.72
C ARG A 203 17.49 -8.24 22.01
N VAL A 204 18.73 -7.84 22.24
CA VAL A 204 19.78 -8.70 22.76
C VAL A 204 19.80 -8.56 24.27
N LEU A 205 19.56 -9.67 24.96
CA LEU A 205 19.46 -9.76 26.42
C LEU A 205 20.55 -10.67 26.95
N ARG A 206 20.90 -10.53 28.24
CA ARG A 206 21.79 -11.50 28.91
C ARG A 206 21.21 -12.92 28.88
N ARG A 207 19.89 -13.05 29.08
CA ARG A 207 19.16 -14.32 28.98
C ARG A 207 17.69 -14.06 28.61
N VAL A 208 17.12 -14.89 27.73
CA VAL A 208 15.68 -14.85 27.43
C VAL A 208 14.94 -15.74 28.43
N GLY A 209 14.18 -15.14 29.35
CA GLY A 209 13.39 -15.87 30.34
C GLY A 209 12.20 -16.63 29.76
N ARG A 210 11.66 -17.62 30.51
CA ARG A 210 10.59 -18.53 30.08
C ARG A 210 9.36 -17.83 29.51
N ARG A 211 8.86 -16.77 30.18
CA ARG A 211 7.69 -15.99 29.70
C ARG A 211 7.89 -15.43 28.28
N ARG A 212 9.09 -14.89 27.99
CA ARG A 212 9.43 -14.32 26.67
C ARG A 212 9.57 -15.41 25.60
N ARG A 213 10.17 -16.55 25.97
CA ARG A 213 10.26 -17.74 25.10
C ARG A 213 8.87 -18.26 24.71
N VAL A 214 7.99 -18.49 25.70
CA VAL A 214 6.60 -18.93 25.46
C VAL A 214 5.87 -17.93 24.56
N LYS A 215 6.05 -16.63 24.76
CA LYS A 215 5.45 -15.61 23.91
C LYS A 215 5.89 -15.73 22.44
N ASN A 216 7.18 -15.92 22.15
CA ASN A 216 7.66 -16.11 20.78
C ASN A 216 7.08 -17.38 20.16
N LEU A 217 7.12 -18.51 20.87
CA LEU A 217 6.57 -19.78 20.37
C LEU A 217 5.06 -19.67 20.10
N MET A 218 4.32 -18.98 20.97
CA MET A 218 2.88 -18.72 20.81
C MET A 218 2.57 -17.87 19.57
N GLN A 219 3.38 -16.86 19.26
CA GLN A 219 3.18 -16.02 18.08
C GLN A 219 3.23 -16.83 16.79
N LEU A 220 4.20 -17.75 16.66
CA LEU A 220 4.26 -18.67 15.53
C LEU A 220 3.13 -19.71 15.55
N ALA A 221 2.81 -20.26 16.73
CA ALA A 221 1.75 -21.26 16.88
C ALA A 221 0.37 -20.73 16.47
N ARG A 222 0.07 -19.45 16.66
CA ARG A 222 -1.21 -18.86 16.25
C ARG A 222 -1.34 -18.65 14.74
N THR A 223 -0.24 -18.52 14.03
CA THR A 223 -0.26 -18.23 12.58
C THR A 223 -0.06 -19.50 11.75
N LEU A 224 0.99 -20.28 12.05
CA LEU A 224 1.32 -21.51 11.33
C LEU A 224 0.67 -22.75 11.96
N GLY A 225 0.39 -22.72 13.26
CA GLY A 225 -0.10 -23.88 14.02
C GLY A 225 -1.44 -24.47 13.53
N PRO A 226 -2.43 -23.68 13.07
CA PRO A 226 -3.66 -24.21 12.49
C PRO A 226 -3.43 -25.05 11.22
N GLN A 227 -2.35 -24.77 10.48
CA GLN A 227 -2.00 -25.48 9.25
C GLN A 227 -1.07 -26.69 9.49
N ALA A 228 -0.51 -26.80 10.71
CA ALA A 228 0.44 -27.83 11.08
C ALA A 228 -0.25 -29.02 11.78
N SER A 229 0.20 -30.25 11.50
CA SER A 229 -0.30 -31.44 12.22
C SER A 229 0.25 -31.49 13.65
N ALA A 230 -0.36 -32.33 14.50
CA ALA A 230 0.18 -32.60 15.83
C ALA A 230 1.63 -33.09 15.78
N THR A 231 1.96 -33.93 14.79
CA THR A 231 3.32 -34.46 14.58
C THR A 231 4.31 -33.35 14.22
N ASP A 232 3.93 -32.39 13.37
CA ASP A 232 4.82 -31.28 13.03
C ASP A 232 5.07 -30.35 14.21
N ARG A 233 4.04 -30.08 15.02
CA ARG A 233 4.18 -29.30 16.26
C ARG A 233 5.14 -29.99 17.25
N LEU A 234 5.07 -31.32 17.36
CA LEU A 234 5.99 -32.10 18.18
C LEU A 234 7.42 -32.09 17.63
N ARG A 235 7.60 -32.14 16.30
CA ARG A 235 8.93 -32.03 15.66
C ARG A 235 9.56 -30.67 15.92
N PHE A 236 8.78 -29.59 15.76
CA PHE A 236 9.22 -28.25 16.07
C PHE A 236 9.65 -28.13 17.54
N LEU A 237 8.82 -28.60 18.48
CA LEU A 237 9.16 -28.58 19.90
C LEU A 237 10.37 -29.45 20.23
N GLY A 238 10.53 -30.59 19.56
CA GLY A 238 11.71 -31.43 19.67
C GLY A 238 12.98 -30.69 19.26
N ALA A 239 12.99 -30.08 18.07
CA ALA A 239 14.13 -29.28 17.60
C ALA A 239 14.38 -28.04 18.49
N TYR A 240 13.32 -27.43 19.03
CA TYR A 240 13.41 -26.29 19.92
C TYR A 240 14.07 -26.61 21.27
N LEU A 241 13.72 -27.74 21.88
CA LEU A 241 14.27 -28.15 23.17
C LEU A 241 15.62 -28.87 23.04
N GLY A 242 15.93 -29.41 21.86
CA GLY A 242 17.12 -30.23 21.63
C GLY A 242 17.02 -31.60 22.29
N ASP A 243 18.16 -32.28 22.42
CA ASP A 243 18.24 -33.67 22.91
C ASP A 243 17.95 -33.80 24.42
N GLY A 244 18.05 -32.72 25.19
CA GLY A 244 17.77 -32.70 26.63
C GLY A 244 16.27 -32.66 27.00
N GLY A 245 15.38 -32.40 26.03
CA GLY A 245 13.96 -32.25 26.28
C GLY A 245 13.19 -33.57 26.26
N GLY A 246 13.07 -34.22 27.43
CA GLY A 246 12.27 -35.44 27.60
C GLY A 246 10.78 -35.27 27.23
N ARG A 247 10.06 -36.38 27.08
CA ARG A 247 8.63 -36.39 26.69
C ARG A 247 7.75 -35.52 27.61
N ALA A 248 8.05 -35.53 28.91
CA ALA A 248 7.36 -34.72 29.92
C ALA A 248 7.57 -33.21 29.70
N GLU A 249 8.81 -32.78 29.44
CA GLU A 249 9.11 -31.37 29.20
C GLU A 249 8.44 -30.85 27.92
N ARG A 250 8.45 -31.65 26.84
CA ARG A 250 7.73 -31.33 25.58
C ARG A 250 6.25 -31.07 25.83
N ARG A 251 5.60 -31.91 26.65
CA ARG A 251 4.19 -31.74 27.04
C ARG A 251 3.99 -30.45 27.84
N THR A 252 4.87 -30.14 28.77
CA THR A 252 4.80 -28.90 29.56
C THR A 252 4.91 -27.65 28.70
N TRP A 253 5.82 -27.62 27.73
CA TRP A 253 5.94 -26.51 26.79
C TRP A 253 4.74 -26.41 25.84
N ALA A 254 4.28 -27.55 25.30
CA ALA A 254 3.09 -27.58 24.45
C ALA A 254 1.86 -27.00 25.17
N ARG A 255 1.63 -27.42 26.43
CA ARG A 255 0.54 -26.89 27.27
C ARG A 255 0.68 -25.39 27.51
N ALA A 256 1.87 -24.90 27.86
CA ALA A 256 2.10 -23.48 28.10
C ALA A 256 1.86 -22.61 26.86
N VAL A 257 2.30 -23.07 25.69
CA VAL A 257 2.08 -22.39 24.41
C VAL A 257 0.60 -22.42 24.03
N GLY A 258 -0.07 -23.57 24.16
CA GLY A 258 -1.50 -23.73 23.87
C GLY A 258 -2.38 -22.85 24.75
N GLN A 259 -2.13 -22.82 26.06
CA GLN A 259 -2.85 -21.94 26.99
C GLN A 259 -2.64 -20.46 26.66
N ALA A 260 -1.42 -20.06 26.28
CA ALA A 260 -1.13 -18.69 25.88
C ALA A 260 -1.81 -18.29 24.56
N ALA A 261 -1.95 -19.24 23.61
CA ALA A 261 -2.69 -19.03 22.37
C ALA A 261 -4.20 -18.91 22.64
N ALA A 262 -4.79 -19.86 23.38
CA ALA A 262 -6.21 -19.86 23.71
C ALA A 262 -6.65 -18.58 24.44
N ARG A 263 -5.87 -18.10 25.43
CA ARG A 263 -6.13 -16.82 26.11
C ARG A 263 -6.13 -15.61 25.18
N LYS A 264 -5.41 -15.69 24.06
CA LYS A 264 -5.35 -14.62 23.06
C LYS A 264 -6.42 -14.73 21.97
N ASP A 265 -7.03 -15.89 21.83
CA ASP A 265 -8.10 -16.17 20.86
C ASP A 265 -9.50 -16.08 21.52
N ALA A 266 -9.59 -16.17 22.85
CA ALA A 266 -10.81 -15.90 23.61
C ALA A 266 -11.36 -14.49 23.28
N GLY A 267 -12.49 -14.46 22.56
CA GLY A 267 -13.16 -13.24 22.11
C GLY A 267 -13.23 -13.05 20.59
N ARG A 268 -12.74 -13.99 19.77
CA ARG A 268 -12.89 -13.94 18.30
C ARG A 268 -13.94 -14.96 17.83
N PRO A 269 -15.06 -14.54 17.22
CA PRO A 269 -15.98 -15.51 16.63
C PRO A 269 -15.27 -16.23 15.47
N VAL A 270 -15.30 -17.55 15.50
CA VAL A 270 -14.85 -18.43 14.42
C VAL A 270 -16.10 -19.06 13.84
N ARG A 271 -16.53 -18.60 12.66
CA ARG A 271 -17.63 -19.21 11.89
C ARG A 271 -17.03 -19.82 10.62
N ALA A 272 -17.53 -20.99 10.21
CA ALA A 272 -17.08 -21.66 9.00
C ALA A 272 -17.44 -20.81 7.76
N PRO A 273 -16.54 -20.68 6.77
CA PRO A 273 -16.82 -19.90 5.57
C PRO A 273 -17.83 -20.63 4.66
N GLY A 274 -18.89 -19.94 4.25
CA GLY A 274 -19.63 -20.29 3.04
C GLY A 274 -18.82 -19.97 1.77
N PRO A 275 -19.30 -20.33 0.57
CA PRO A 275 -18.63 -19.97 -0.68
C PRO A 275 -18.57 -18.44 -0.82
N LEU A 276 -17.39 -17.91 -1.13
CA LEU A 276 -17.19 -16.47 -1.33
C LEU A 276 -17.88 -16.01 -2.62
N PRO A 277 -18.53 -14.83 -2.63
CA PRO A 277 -19.12 -14.29 -3.86
C PRO A 277 -18.02 -13.90 -4.86
N ARG A 278 -18.28 -14.12 -6.15
CA ARG A 278 -17.31 -13.86 -7.24
C ARG A 278 -17.11 -12.36 -7.45
N VAL A 279 -15.85 -11.95 -7.57
CA VAL A 279 -15.43 -10.56 -7.81
C VAL A 279 -14.86 -10.43 -9.21
N CYS A 280 -15.44 -9.53 -10.02
CA CYS A 280 -14.89 -9.07 -11.28
C CYS A 280 -14.17 -7.72 -11.08
N CYS A 281 -12.98 -7.55 -11.63
CA CYS A 281 -12.36 -6.24 -11.77
C CYS A 281 -12.60 -5.70 -13.19
N THR A 282 -13.09 -4.46 -13.29
CA THR A 282 -13.21 -3.75 -14.56
C THR A 282 -12.19 -2.63 -14.63
N VAL A 283 -11.47 -2.53 -15.75
CA VAL A 283 -10.51 -1.47 -16.03
C VAL A 283 -10.82 -0.86 -17.39
N ILE A 284 -10.89 0.47 -17.46
CA ILE A 284 -10.93 1.19 -18.73
C ILE A 284 -9.54 1.75 -19.02
N ALA A 285 -9.10 1.69 -20.27
CA ALA A 285 -7.76 2.14 -20.65
C ALA A 285 -7.74 2.76 -22.06
N GLN A 286 -6.84 3.72 -22.27
CA GLN A 286 -6.46 4.24 -23.57
C GLN A 286 -5.03 4.79 -23.45
N ASP A 287 -4.08 4.16 -24.13
CA ASP A 287 -2.65 4.53 -24.12
C ASP A 287 -2.01 4.55 -22.71
N GLU A 288 -2.19 3.45 -21.97
CA GLU A 288 -1.80 3.26 -20.58
C GLU A 288 -0.65 2.24 -20.40
N GLU A 289 0.24 2.07 -21.40
CA GLU A 289 1.28 1.04 -21.35
C GLU A 289 2.22 1.17 -20.12
N ALA A 290 2.38 2.39 -19.60
CA ALA A 290 3.20 2.69 -18.45
C ALA A 290 2.57 2.29 -17.09
N MET A 291 1.24 2.17 -17.03
CA MET A 291 0.50 1.99 -15.77
C MET A 291 -0.26 0.67 -15.70
N ILE A 292 -0.80 0.20 -16.83
CA ILE A 292 -1.79 -0.88 -16.87
C ILE A 292 -1.27 -2.20 -16.29
N GLU A 293 0.00 -2.54 -16.51
CA GLU A 293 0.61 -3.77 -15.97
C GLU A 293 0.49 -3.83 -14.44
N GLY A 294 0.81 -2.71 -13.78
CA GLY A 294 0.76 -2.60 -12.33
C GLY A 294 -0.66 -2.59 -11.77
N CYS A 295 -1.61 -2.00 -12.48
CA CYS A 295 -3.03 -2.07 -12.16
C CYS A 295 -3.52 -3.53 -12.18
N LEU A 296 -3.31 -4.23 -13.30
CA LEU A 296 -3.79 -5.60 -13.50
C LEU A 296 -3.12 -6.60 -12.56
N ALA A 297 -1.82 -6.46 -12.31
CA ALA A 297 -1.11 -7.27 -11.32
C ALA A 297 -1.71 -7.13 -9.90
N SER A 298 -2.17 -5.93 -9.52
CA SER A 298 -2.75 -5.67 -8.20
C SER A 298 -4.11 -6.34 -7.97
N VAL A 299 -4.79 -6.73 -9.05
CA VAL A 299 -6.12 -7.35 -9.05
C VAL A 299 -6.13 -8.80 -9.50
N ALA A 300 -4.96 -9.43 -9.65
CA ALA A 300 -4.81 -10.86 -10.00
C ALA A 300 -5.50 -11.84 -9.03
N TRP A 301 -6.04 -11.35 -7.92
CA TRP A 301 -6.85 -12.13 -6.99
C TRP A 301 -8.35 -12.14 -7.29
N CYS A 302 -8.82 -11.32 -8.23
CA CYS A 302 -10.22 -11.33 -8.66
C CYS A 302 -10.50 -12.58 -9.51
N ASP A 303 -11.74 -13.05 -9.48
CA ASP A 303 -12.18 -14.22 -10.26
C ASP A 303 -12.28 -13.93 -11.76
N GLU A 304 -12.33 -12.65 -12.11
CA GLU A 304 -12.46 -12.16 -13.48
C GLU A 304 -11.83 -10.77 -13.59
N ILE A 305 -11.18 -10.50 -14.72
CA ILE A 305 -10.66 -9.18 -15.08
C ILE A 305 -11.18 -8.85 -16.48
N VAL A 306 -11.89 -7.72 -16.61
CA VAL A 306 -12.36 -7.17 -17.88
C VAL A 306 -11.63 -5.86 -18.14
N VAL A 307 -10.95 -5.77 -19.28
CA VAL A 307 -10.31 -4.54 -19.74
C VAL A 307 -11.09 -4.02 -20.94
N VAL A 308 -11.51 -2.76 -20.90
CA VAL A 308 -12.16 -2.09 -22.04
C VAL A 308 -11.22 -1.02 -22.58
N ASP A 309 -10.70 -1.30 -23.77
CA ASP A 309 -9.75 -0.47 -24.48
C ASP A 309 -10.45 0.55 -25.38
N GLY A 310 -10.07 1.82 -25.23
CA GLY A 310 -10.60 2.97 -25.97
C GLY A 310 -10.10 3.13 -27.39
N GLY A 311 -9.24 2.22 -27.88
CA GLY A 311 -8.49 2.36 -29.13
C GLY A 311 -7.03 2.76 -28.89
N SER A 312 -6.33 2.06 -27.99
CA SER A 312 -4.91 2.32 -27.72
C SER A 312 -4.04 2.01 -28.94
N ILE A 313 -3.03 2.83 -29.17
CA ILE A 313 -2.02 2.65 -30.23
C ILE A 313 -0.67 2.17 -29.69
N ASP A 314 -0.49 2.23 -28.37
CA ASP A 314 0.69 1.74 -27.66
C ASP A 314 0.56 0.24 -27.29
N ARG A 315 1.45 -0.24 -26.40
CA ARG A 315 1.43 -1.66 -25.99
C ARG A 315 0.35 -2.01 -24.96
N THR A 316 -0.56 -1.11 -24.60
CA THR A 316 -1.60 -1.31 -23.57
C THR A 316 -2.35 -2.62 -23.75
N VAL A 317 -2.90 -2.86 -24.95
CA VAL A 317 -3.65 -4.07 -25.27
C VAL A 317 -2.78 -5.32 -25.14
N SER A 318 -1.53 -5.27 -25.64
CA SER A 318 -0.60 -6.39 -25.58
C SER A 318 -0.19 -6.74 -24.15
N ILE A 319 -0.10 -5.74 -23.26
CA ILE A 319 0.17 -5.92 -21.84
C ILE A 319 -1.06 -6.53 -21.17
N ALA A 320 -2.24 -5.96 -21.39
CA ALA A 320 -3.49 -6.41 -20.80
C ALA A 320 -3.79 -7.89 -21.09
N ARG A 321 -3.52 -8.34 -22.33
CA ARG A 321 -3.73 -9.72 -22.77
C ARG A 321 -2.90 -10.76 -22.00
N ARG A 322 -1.81 -10.36 -21.34
CA ARG A 322 -1.03 -11.26 -20.46
C ARG A 322 -1.76 -11.60 -19.16
N PHE A 323 -2.71 -10.76 -18.75
CA PHE A 323 -3.46 -10.91 -17.49
C PHE A 323 -4.87 -11.45 -17.69
N THR A 324 -5.49 -11.18 -18.85
CA THR A 324 -6.85 -11.63 -19.13
C THR A 324 -7.08 -11.79 -20.63
N HIS A 325 -7.93 -12.75 -20.99
CA HIS A 325 -8.42 -12.90 -22.37
C HIS A 325 -9.58 -11.92 -22.66
N ARG A 326 -10.20 -11.31 -21.64
CA ARG A 326 -11.32 -10.38 -21.78
C ARG A 326 -10.85 -8.93 -21.97
N VAL A 327 -10.11 -8.68 -23.05
CA VAL A 327 -9.75 -7.34 -23.51
C VAL A 327 -10.68 -6.94 -24.64
N LEU A 328 -11.63 -6.05 -24.35
CA LEU A 328 -12.69 -5.63 -25.25
C LEU A 328 -12.34 -4.29 -25.88
N SER A 329 -12.54 -4.14 -27.18
CA SER A 329 -12.39 -2.86 -27.86
C SER A 329 -13.72 -2.13 -27.87
N HIS A 330 -13.72 -0.86 -27.45
CA HIS A 330 -14.88 0.01 -27.47
C HIS A 330 -14.40 1.47 -27.63
N ALA A 331 -14.72 2.10 -28.76
CA ALA A 331 -14.31 3.47 -29.07
C ALA A 331 -14.68 4.44 -27.94
N TRP A 332 -13.76 5.31 -27.52
CA TRP A 332 -13.89 6.11 -26.30
C TRP A 332 -15.03 7.16 -26.34
N PRO A 333 -16.18 6.91 -25.68
CA PRO A 333 -17.33 7.81 -25.69
C PRO A 333 -17.31 8.80 -24.51
N GLY A 334 -16.29 8.71 -23.64
CA GLY A 334 -16.24 9.31 -22.31
C GLY A 334 -16.25 8.28 -21.17
N HIS A 335 -15.78 8.68 -19.98
CA HIS A 335 -15.57 7.79 -18.84
C HIS A 335 -16.85 7.10 -18.38
N ARG A 336 -17.98 7.82 -18.32
CA ARG A 336 -19.26 7.25 -17.86
C ARG A 336 -19.70 6.07 -18.70
N ALA A 337 -19.74 6.23 -20.03
CA ALA A 337 -20.21 5.19 -20.93
C ALA A 337 -19.19 4.04 -21.06
N GLN A 338 -17.89 4.34 -21.01
CA GLN A 338 -16.86 3.30 -20.98
C GLN A 338 -16.97 2.42 -19.71
N LYS A 339 -17.19 3.02 -18.53
CA LYS A 339 -17.39 2.31 -17.26
C LYS A 339 -18.71 1.52 -17.24
N GLN A 340 -19.76 2.03 -17.89
CA GLN A 340 -21.02 1.29 -18.04
C GLN A 340 -20.86 0.05 -18.90
N PHE A 341 -20.20 0.17 -20.07
CA PHE A 341 -19.92 -0.98 -20.94
C PHE A 341 -19.09 -2.05 -20.21
N ALA A 342 -18.08 -1.63 -19.44
CA ALA A 342 -17.28 -2.55 -18.63
C ALA A 342 -18.11 -3.28 -17.56
N LEU A 343 -19.04 -2.56 -16.90
CA LEU A 343 -19.95 -3.13 -15.91
C LEU A 343 -20.90 -4.17 -16.53
N GLU A 344 -21.47 -3.87 -17.69
CA GLU A 344 -22.37 -4.78 -18.41
C GLU A 344 -21.66 -6.03 -18.92
N ALA A 345 -20.39 -5.89 -19.32
CA ALA A 345 -19.57 -7.02 -19.73
C ALA A 345 -19.19 -7.95 -18.57
N SER A 346 -19.22 -7.50 -17.31
CA SER A 346 -18.79 -8.28 -16.15
C SER A 346 -19.75 -9.43 -15.79
N THR A 347 -19.22 -10.56 -15.33
CA THR A 347 -20.00 -11.73 -14.89
C THR A 347 -20.00 -11.93 -13.37
N GLY A 348 -19.09 -11.27 -12.65
CA GLY A 348 -19.04 -11.29 -11.19
C GLY A 348 -20.30 -10.72 -10.51
N GLU A 349 -20.62 -11.23 -9.32
CA GLU A 349 -21.69 -10.63 -8.48
C GLU A 349 -21.26 -9.24 -8.02
N TRP A 350 -19.98 -9.12 -7.63
CA TRP A 350 -19.37 -7.87 -7.23
C TRP A 350 -18.39 -7.39 -8.29
N VAL A 351 -18.40 -6.09 -8.55
CA VAL A 351 -17.56 -5.43 -9.55
C VAL A 351 -16.69 -4.39 -8.85
N LEU A 352 -15.38 -4.57 -8.95
CA LEU A 352 -14.38 -3.60 -8.55
C LEU A 352 -13.96 -2.79 -9.78
N ASN A 353 -14.36 -1.53 -9.84
CA ASN A 353 -14.01 -0.65 -10.94
C ASN A 353 -12.74 0.16 -10.65
N LEU A 354 -11.71 0.03 -11.47
CA LEU A 354 -10.45 0.76 -11.34
C LEU A 354 -10.11 1.54 -12.60
N ASP A 355 -9.40 2.65 -12.42
CA ASP A 355 -8.75 3.34 -13.53
C ASP A 355 -7.34 2.73 -13.72
N ALA A 356 -6.75 2.82 -14.92
CA ALA A 356 -5.49 2.12 -15.24
C ALA A 356 -4.27 2.61 -14.43
N ASP A 357 -4.34 3.81 -13.86
CA ASP A 357 -3.35 4.42 -12.96
C ASP A 357 -3.62 4.11 -11.46
N GLU A 358 -4.64 3.32 -11.17
CA GLU A 358 -5.01 2.87 -9.84
C GLU A 358 -4.52 1.44 -9.54
N ARG A 359 -4.24 1.15 -8.27
CA ARG A 359 -3.79 -0.17 -7.81
C ARG A 359 -4.46 -0.53 -6.49
N VAL A 360 -4.92 -1.76 -6.36
CA VAL A 360 -5.46 -2.28 -5.11
C VAL A 360 -4.31 -2.55 -4.15
N SER A 361 -4.31 -1.93 -2.96
CA SER A 361 -3.30 -2.27 -1.96
C SER A 361 -3.51 -3.72 -1.45
N PRO A 362 -2.44 -4.43 -1.05
CA PRO A 362 -2.59 -5.78 -0.47
C PRO A 362 -3.54 -5.82 0.74
N GLU A 363 -3.56 -4.76 1.55
CA GLU A 363 -4.50 -4.61 2.66
C GLU A 363 -5.94 -4.48 2.17
N LEU A 364 -6.18 -3.73 1.10
CA LEU A 364 -7.51 -3.57 0.51
C LEU A 364 -8.02 -4.88 -0.07
N ALA A 365 -7.20 -5.62 -0.81
CA ALA A 365 -7.56 -6.95 -1.31
C ALA A 365 -8.00 -7.88 -0.15
N THR A 366 -7.24 -7.86 0.95
CA THR A 366 -7.57 -8.64 2.15
C THR A 366 -8.85 -8.15 2.83
N GLU A 367 -9.06 -6.84 2.90
CA GLU A 367 -10.24 -6.23 3.49
C GLU A 367 -11.50 -6.53 2.68
N ILE A 368 -11.44 -6.43 1.35
CA ILE A 368 -12.53 -6.77 0.43
C ILE A 368 -12.94 -8.23 0.63
N ARG A 369 -12.00 -9.17 0.53
CA ARG A 369 -12.33 -10.60 0.70
C ARG A 369 -12.99 -10.88 2.05
N ARG A 370 -12.57 -10.19 3.12
CA ARG A 370 -13.20 -10.33 4.44
C ARG A 370 -14.58 -9.70 4.50
N ALA A 371 -14.76 -8.52 3.90
CA ALA A 371 -16.03 -7.82 3.88
C ALA A 371 -17.11 -8.59 3.12
N LEU A 372 -16.71 -9.41 2.14
CA LEU A 372 -17.61 -10.21 1.31
C LEU A 372 -17.95 -11.59 1.89
N VAL A 373 -17.32 -12.04 3.00
CA VAL A 373 -17.64 -13.34 3.64
C VAL A 373 -19.08 -13.37 4.16
N ASP A 374 -19.59 -12.24 4.65
CA ASP A 374 -20.89 -12.13 5.31
C ASP A 374 -21.47 -10.72 5.06
N VAL A 375 -21.63 -10.40 3.77
CA VAL A 375 -22.19 -9.12 3.34
C VAL A 375 -23.72 -9.16 3.44
N PRO A 376 -24.36 -8.28 4.23
CA PRO A 376 -25.82 -8.28 4.31
C PRO A 376 -26.47 -7.92 2.97
N ASP A 377 -27.65 -8.49 2.68
CA ASP A 377 -28.34 -8.32 1.41
C ASP A 377 -28.63 -6.86 1.04
N GLY A 378 -28.85 -6.00 2.03
CA GLY A 378 -29.09 -4.56 1.84
C GLY A 378 -27.86 -3.75 1.42
N VAL A 379 -26.65 -4.33 1.41
CA VAL A 379 -25.42 -3.61 1.01
C VAL A 379 -25.25 -3.68 -0.51
N GLY A 380 -25.33 -2.52 -1.16
CA GLY A 380 -25.14 -2.39 -2.60
C GLY A 380 -23.70 -2.06 -3.02
N GLY A 381 -22.88 -1.55 -2.10
CA GLY A 381 -21.53 -1.12 -2.47
C GLY A 381 -20.62 -0.75 -1.30
N PHE A 382 -19.35 -0.52 -1.64
CA PHE A 382 -18.31 -0.10 -0.74
C PHE A 382 -17.55 1.10 -1.30
N ALA A 383 -17.43 2.14 -0.46
CA ALA A 383 -16.58 3.29 -0.70
C ALA A 383 -15.18 3.05 -0.14
N VAL A 384 -14.17 3.29 -0.96
CA VAL A 384 -12.77 2.96 -0.70
C VAL A 384 -11.96 4.25 -0.67
N PRO A 385 -11.12 4.48 0.35
CA PRO A 385 -10.25 5.64 0.39
C PRO A 385 -9.23 5.59 -0.74
N ARG A 386 -8.89 6.75 -1.29
CA ARG A 386 -7.90 6.86 -2.36
C ARG A 386 -6.66 7.57 -1.85
N LEU A 387 -5.50 6.92 -1.97
CA LEU A 387 -4.21 7.46 -1.53
C LEU A 387 -3.38 7.81 -2.76
N VAL A 388 -3.11 9.09 -2.93
CA VAL A 388 -2.44 9.64 -4.12
C VAL A 388 -0.92 9.56 -3.98
N ALA A 389 -0.24 9.07 -5.01
CA ALA A 389 1.18 9.24 -5.23
C ALA A 389 1.42 10.47 -6.12
N TYR A 390 2.16 11.45 -5.61
CA TYR A 390 2.53 12.64 -6.39
C TYR A 390 3.77 13.31 -5.81
N LEU A 391 4.66 13.84 -6.66
CA LEU A 391 5.93 14.48 -6.25
C LEU A 391 6.76 13.59 -5.31
N GLY A 392 6.85 12.30 -5.66
CA GLY A 392 7.69 11.33 -4.98
C GLY A 392 7.21 10.92 -3.59
N ARG A 393 5.91 11.06 -3.27
CA ARG A 393 5.35 10.65 -1.95
C ARG A 393 3.88 10.22 -2.01
N TRP A 394 3.49 9.40 -1.03
CA TRP A 394 2.10 9.07 -0.72
C TRP A 394 1.45 10.14 0.17
N TRP A 395 0.33 10.71 -0.26
CA TRP A 395 -0.30 11.88 0.35
C TRP A 395 -1.37 11.54 1.40
N TYR A 396 -0.94 11.42 2.66
CA TYR A 396 -1.85 11.24 3.81
C TYR A 396 -2.39 12.57 4.40
N ARG A 397 -1.85 13.71 3.95
CA ARG A 397 -2.12 15.06 4.47
C ARG A 397 -2.53 15.99 3.32
N GLY A 398 -2.75 17.27 3.60
CA GLY A 398 -3.12 18.26 2.57
C GLY A 398 -4.57 18.17 2.11
N GLY A 399 -5.37 17.33 2.77
CA GLY A 399 -6.80 17.15 2.50
C GLY A 399 -7.08 16.27 1.27
N TRP A 400 -6.10 15.51 0.79
CA TRP A 400 -6.25 14.56 -0.33
C TRP A 400 -6.74 13.19 0.15
N TYR A 401 -6.33 12.75 1.34
CA TYR A 401 -6.74 11.50 1.98
C TYR A 401 -7.63 11.79 3.21
N PRO A 402 -8.64 10.95 3.55
CA PRO A 402 -8.98 9.66 2.94
C PRO A 402 -9.97 9.68 1.76
N ARG A 403 -10.73 10.77 1.55
CA ARG A 403 -11.75 10.97 0.48
C ARG A 403 -12.23 9.67 -0.22
N PRO A 404 -13.10 8.88 0.45
CA PRO A 404 -13.53 7.60 -0.10
C PRO A 404 -14.43 7.79 -1.33
N ILE A 405 -14.25 6.91 -2.31
CA ILE A 405 -15.00 6.87 -3.57
C ILE A 405 -15.60 5.47 -3.74
N VAL A 406 -16.80 5.40 -4.32
CA VAL A 406 -17.49 4.11 -4.53
C VAL A 406 -16.78 3.35 -5.64
N ARG A 407 -16.21 2.19 -5.30
CA ARG A 407 -15.33 1.42 -6.21
C ARG A 407 -15.67 -0.05 -6.30
N LEU A 408 -16.14 -0.66 -5.21
CA LEU A 408 -16.63 -2.03 -5.20
C LEU A 408 -18.15 -2.00 -5.08
N VAL A 409 -18.86 -2.56 -6.05
CA VAL A 409 -20.31 -2.45 -6.17
C VAL A 409 -20.94 -3.79 -6.51
N ARG A 410 -22.16 -4.03 -6.05
CA ARG A 410 -22.94 -5.19 -6.51
C ARG A 410 -23.44 -4.90 -7.92
N ARG A 411 -23.13 -5.79 -8.86
CA ARG A 411 -23.39 -5.61 -10.30
C ARG A 411 -24.86 -5.33 -10.59
N SER A 412 -25.75 -6.16 -10.05
CA SER A 412 -27.21 -6.07 -10.25
C SER A 412 -27.85 -4.81 -9.65
N ALA A 413 -27.16 -4.14 -8.72
CA ALA A 413 -27.67 -2.98 -8.01
C ALA A 413 -27.05 -1.65 -8.50
N THR A 414 -26.28 -1.66 -9.59
CA THR A 414 -25.46 -0.50 -9.97
C THR A 414 -25.62 -0.10 -11.43
N ARG A 415 -25.61 1.21 -11.68
CA ARG A 415 -25.42 1.82 -13.00
C ARG A 415 -24.49 3.03 -12.92
N TRP A 416 -23.79 3.36 -13.99
CA TRP A 416 -22.99 4.58 -14.06
C TRP A 416 -23.86 5.77 -14.46
N GLY A 417 -23.79 6.84 -13.66
CA GLY A 417 -24.50 8.09 -13.90
C GLY A 417 -23.58 9.30 -13.78
N GLY A 418 -24.17 10.50 -13.81
CA GLY A 418 -23.43 11.76 -13.80
C GLY A 418 -23.07 12.25 -15.20
N THR A 419 -22.24 13.28 -15.26
CA THR A 419 -21.76 13.92 -16.50
C THR A 419 -20.24 13.86 -16.48
N ASP A 420 -19.58 13.50 -17.57
CA ASP A 420 -18.12 13.49 -17.60
C ASP A 420 -17.54 14.89 -17.27
N PRO A 421 -16.46 15.00 -16.47
CA PRO A 421 -15.71 13.97 -15.73
C PRO A 421 -16.16 13.83 -14.25
N HIS A 422 -17.44 14.04 -13.97
CA HIS A 422 -18.10 13.89 -12.67
C HIS A 422 -19.02 12.66 -12.66
N GLU A 423 -18.61 11.60 -13.36
CA GLU A 423 -19.28 10.32 -13.38
C GLU A 423 -19.24 9.66 -11.99
N ARG A 424 -20.29 8.90 -11.67
CA ARG A 424 -20.40 8.19 -10.39
C ARG A 424 -21.17 6.90 -10.54
N ALA A 425 -20.81 5.90 -9.74
CA ALA A 425 -21.64 4.72 -9.55
C ALA A 425 -22.92 5.11 -8.78
N VAL A 426 -24.07 4.93 -9.41
CA VAL A 426 -25.40 5.05 -8.80
C VAL A 426 -25.77 3.65 -8.31
N VAL A 427 -25.71 3.45 -6.99
CA VAL A 427 -25.87 2.15 -6.34
C VAL A 427 -27.18 2.14 -5.56
N ALA A 428 -28.00 1.10 -5.75
CA ALA A 428 -29.14 0.80 -4.91
C ALA A 428 -28.69 0.03 -3.65
N GLY A 429 -29.11 0.49 -2.48
CA GLY A 429 -28.75 -0.12 -1.18
C GLY A 429 -27.71 0.67 -0.37
N GLU A 430 -27.31 0.10 0.77
CA GLU A 430 -26.35 0.69 1.70
C GLU A 430 -24.94 0.72 1.09
N ILE A 431 -24.24 1.84 1.25
CA ILE A 431 -22.82 1.98 0.90
C ILE A 431 -21.98 1.96 2.18
N ARG A 432 -21.17 0.92 2.36
CA ARG A 432 -20.25 0.80 3.50
C ARG A 432 -18.87 1.37 3.17
N LYS A 433 -18.06 1.65 4.19
CA LYS A 433 -16.72 2.21 4.00
C LYS A 433 -15.65 1.18 4.33
N LEU A 434 -14.74 0.96 3.40
CA LEU A 434 -13.48 0.24 3.66
C LEU A 434 -12.43 1.22 4.19
N ARG A 435 -11.38 0.69 4.82
CA ARG A 435 -10.34 1.49 5.49
C ARG A 435 -9.03 1.50 4.72
N ALA A 436 -8.69 0.40 4.06
CA ALA A 436 -7.48 0.28 3.25
C ALA A 436 -7.65 1.02 1.91
N PRO A 437 -6.58 1.65 1.38
CA PRO A 437 -6.72 2.51 0.22
C PRO A 437 -6.54 1.81 -1.12
N ILE A 438 -7.16 2.36 -2.16
CA ILE A 438 -6.64 2.27 -3.52
C ILE A 438 -5.47 3.24 -3.65
N LEU A 439 -4.41 2.80 -4.31
CA LEU A 439 -3.23 3.59 -4.63
C LEU A 439 -3.45 4.25 -5.98
N HIS A 440 -3.24 5.56 -6.10
CA HIS A 440 -3.58 6.31 -7.32
C HIS A 440 -2.38 7.13 -7.79
N HIS A 441 -1.89 6.83 -8.98
CA HIS A 441 -0.74 7.49 -9.60
C HIS A 441 -1.20 8.66 -10.49
N THR A 442 -1.81 9.66 -9.85
CA THR A 442 -2.64 10.69 -10.52
C THR A 442 -1.93 11.59 -11.52
N TYR A 443 -0.66 11.92 -11.29
CA TYR A 443 0.07 12.89 -12.13
C TYR A 443 1.51 12.44 -12.35
N GLY A 444 1.98 12.54 -13.60
CA GLY A 444 3.36 12.25 -13.95
C GLY A 444 4.34 13.30 -13.41
N ASP A 445 4.02 14.57 -13.58
CA ASP A 445 4.87 15.70 -13.19
C ASP A 445 4.05 16.98 -12.88
N ILE A 446 4.75 18.12 -12.75
CA ILE A 446 4.11 19.42 -12.51
C ILE A 446 3.34 19.90 -13.74
N SER A 447 3.88 19.72 -14.94
CA SER A 447 3.26 20.15 -16.19
C SER A 447 1.94 19.42 -16.43
N ASP A 448 1.92 18.11 -16.18
CA ASP A 448 0.74 17.26 -16.26
C ASP A 448 -0.36 17.67 -15.28
N HIS A 449 0.02 18.00 -14.04
CA HIS A 449 -0.90 18.54 -13.06
C HIS A 449 -1.48 19.90 -13.48
N LEU A 450 -0.67 20.80 -14.06
CA LEU A 450 -1.14 22.09 -14.55
C LEU A 450 -2.08 21.94 -15.76
N ARG A 451 -1.77 21.05 -16.71
CA ARG A 451 -2.66 20.70 -17.82
C ARG A 451 -4.00 20.17 -17.31
N SER A 452 -3.96 19.28 -16.33
CA SER A 452 -5.15 18.73 -15.68
C SER A 452 -5.99 19.81 -14.98
N ILE A 453 -5.35 20.73 -14.23
CA ILE A 453 -6.04 21.87 -13.63
C ILE A 453 -6.72 22.71 -14.70
N ASN A 454 -6.04 23.02 -15.80
CA ASN A 454 -6.62 23.81 -16.87
C ASN A 454 -7.86 23.12 -17.46
N HIS A 455 -7.74 21.85 -17.84
CA HIS A 455 -8.88 21.10 -18.39
C HIS A 455 -10.06 21.00 -17.42
N LEU A 456 -9.81 20.53 -16.19
CA LEU A 456 -10.86 20.33 -15.19
C LEU A 456 -11.54 21.63 -14.76
N THR A 457 -10.81 22.75 -14.72
CA THR A 457 -11.42 24.06 -14.41
C THR A 457 -12.30 24.56 -15.54
N THR A 458 -11.98 24.27 -16.81
CA THR A 458 -12.86 24.59 -17.95
C THR A 458 -14.19 23.86 -17.81
N VAL A 459 -14.16 22.55 -17.56
CA VAL A 459 -15.39 21.76 -17.40
C VAL A 459 -16.18 22.21 -16.17
N ALA A 460 -15.52 22.42 -15.04
CA ALA A 460 -16.19 22.85 -13.81
C ALA A 460 -16.76 24.27 -13.89
N ALA A 461 -16.22 25.12 -14.78
CA ALA A 461 -16.72 26.46 -15.07
C ALA A 461 -17.96 26.41 -15.97
N ALA A 462 -17.95 25.59 -17.02
CA ALA A 462 -19.11 25.39 -17.90
C ALA A 462 -20.36 24.95 -17.12
N ALA A 463 -20.20 24.05 -16.13
CA ALA A 463 -21.29 23.61 -15.24
C ALA A 463 -21.81 24.69 -14.26
N ARG A 464 -21.22 25.89 -14.25
CA ARG A 464 -21.57 27.01 -13.34
C ARG A 464 -22.02 28.28 -14.08
N VAL A 465 -22.19 28.21 -15.39
CA VAL A 465 -22.77 29.31 -16.18
C VAL A 465 -24.14 29.67 -15.60
N GLY A 466 -24.40 30.98 -15.40
CA GLY A 466 -25.62 31.50 -14.78
C GLY A 466 -25.58 31.76 -13.25
N ARG A 467 -24.58 31.26 -12.50
CA ARG A 467 -24.52 31.49 -11.03
C ARG A 467 -23.78 32.76 -10.61
N ARG A 468 -24.42 33.80 -10.05
CA ARG A 468 -23.75 35.05 -9.61
C ARG A 468 -22.40 34.79 -8.89
N LEU A 469 -21.34 35.43 -9.38
CA LEU A 469 -20.00 35.36 -8.78
C LEU A 469 -19.81 36.62 -7.93
N GLY A 470 -19.57 36.45 -6.64
CA GLY A 470 -19.20 37.55 -5.75
C GLY A 470 -17.69 37.75 -5.69
N ALA A 471 -17.21 38.96 -5.39
CA ALA A 471 -15.78 39.25 -5.23
C ALA A 471 -15.09 38.35 -4.18
N GLY A 472 -15.83 37.96 -3.13
CA GLY A 472 -15.33 37.00 -2.12
C GLY A 472 -15.00 35.61 -2.67
N GLN A 473 -15.65 35.16 -3.75
CA GLN A 473 -15.36 33.87 -4.39
C GLN A 473 -14.08 33.89 -5.23
N LEU A 474 -13.63 35.08 -5.67
CA LEU A 474 -12.37 35.23 -6.42
C LEU A 474 -11.15 35.31 -5.50
N VAL A 475 -11.29 35.86 -4.28
CA VAL A 475 -10.14 36.12 -3.39
C VAL A 475 -10.18 35.28 -2.11
N LEU A 476 -11.30 35.29 -1.38
CA LEU A 476 -11.39 34.63 -0.06
C LEU A 476 -11.48 33.11 -0.18
N GLU A 477 -12.22 32.57 -1.16
CA GLU A 477 -12.36 31.11 -1.33
C GLU A 477 -11.02 30.43 -1.69
N PRO A 478 -10.19 30.94 -2.63
CA PRO A 478 -8.86 30.41 -2.87
C PRO A 478 -7.94 30.52 -1.65
N LEU A 479 -7.93 31.66 -0.95
CA LEU A 479 -7.11 31.85 0.24
C LEU A 479 -7.49 30.87 1.35
N TRP A 480 -8.78 30.70 1.63
CA TRP A 480 -9.27 29.72 2.58
C TRP A 480 -8.94 28.29 2.14
N ARG A 481 -9.04 27.98 0.84
CA ARG A 481 -8.66 26.67 0.30
C ARG A 481 -7.18 26.36 0.56
N PHE A 482 -6.30 27.35 0.42
CA PHE A 482 -4.88 27.25 0.76
C PHE A 482 -4.68 27.00 2.25
N VAL A 483 -5.22 27.87 3.12
CA VAL A 483 -5.09 27.77 4.59
C VAL A 483 -5.57 26.41 5.09
N ARG A 484 -6.72 25.95 4.60
CA ARG A 484 -7.29 24.65 4.96
C ARG A 484 -6.39 23.49 4.52
N ALA A 485 -5.79 23.54 3.33
CA ALA A 485 -4.90 22.48 2.86
C ALA A 485 -3.55 22.48 3.59
N TYR A 486 -2.93 23.67 3.72
CA TYR A 486 -1.57 23.81 4.21
C TYR A 486 -1.48 23.73 5.74
N LEU A 487 -2.36 24.42 6.46
CA LEU A 487 -2.33 24.50 7.92
C LEU A 487 -3.26 23.46 8.55
N VAL A 488 -4.57 23.52 8.26
CA VAL A 488 -5.58 22.68 8.92
C VAL A 488 -5.38 21.19 8.59
N ALA A 489 -5.21 20.87 7.30
CA ALA A 489 -4.93 19.51 6.85
C ALA A 489 -3.43 19.15 6.93
N ARG A 490 -2.63 19.96 7.62
CA ARG A 490 -1.22 19.72 7.96
C ARG A 490 -0.30 19.49 6.75
N GLY A 491 -0.62 20.09 5.61
CA GLY A 491 0.21 20.08 4.40
C GLY A 491 1.61 20.69 4.62
N ILE A 492 1.76 21.63 5.56
CA ILE A 492 3.06 22.22 5.97
C ILE A 492 4.10 21.18 6.39
N GLY A 493 3.65 20.01 6.89
CA GLY A 493 4.52 18.90 7.24
C GLY A 493 5.25 18.27 6.04
N GLU A 494 4.78 18.53 4.82
CA GLU A 494 5.32 18.00 3.57
C GLU A 494 6.36 18.92 2.91
N GLY A 495 6.71 20.06 3.53
CA GLY A 495 7.68 21.01 2.99
C GLY A 495 7.19 21.67 1.70
N PHE A 496 8.09 21.88 0.73
CA PHE A 496 7.77 22.54 -0.54
C PHE A 496 6.63 21.87 -1.31
N ALA A 497 6.60 20.53 -1.36
CA ALA A 497 5.51 19.84 -2.05
C ALA A 497 4.15 20.15 -1.41
N GLY A 498 4.11 20.28 -0.07
CA GLY A 498 2.91 20.69 0.66
C GLY A 498 2.44 22.09 0.30
N LEU A 499 3.40 23.03 0.16
CA LEU A 499 3.15 24.39 -0.31
C LEU A 499 2.60 24.36 -1.75
N PHE A 500 3.25 23.62 -2.64
CA PHE A 500 2.86 23.49 -4.04
C PHE A 500 1.44 22.90 -4.20
N VAL A 501 1.12 21.81 -3.49
CA VAL A 501 -0.22 21.18 -3.54
C VAL A 501 -1.30 22.09 -2.95
N ALA A 502 -1.00 22.82 -1.87
CA ALA A 502 -1.94 23.80 -1.32
C ALA A 502 -2.15 24.98 -2.28
N GLY A 503 -1.07 25.48 -2.89
CA GLY A 503 -1.08 26.59 -3.86
C GLY A 503 -1.84 26.23 -5.12
N THR A 504 -1.54 25.10 -5.75
CA THR A 504 -2.27 24.60 -6.93
C THR A 504 -3.74 24.32 -6.62
N GLY A 505 -4.06 23.82 -5.42
CA GLY A 505 -5.44 23.64 -4.98
C GLY A 505 -6.21 24.96 -4.82
N ALA A 506 -5.55 26.03 -4.39
CA ALA A 506 -6.13 27.38 -4.35
C ALA A 506 -6.25 27.98 -5.75
N PHE A 507 -5.20 27.83 -6.57
CA PHE A 507 -5.19 28.26 -7.96
C PHE A 507 -6.31 27.61 -8.78
N TYR A 508 -6.61 26.32 -8.55
CA TYR A 508 -7.76 25.65 -9.17
C TYR A 508 -9.09 26.39 -8.86
N VAL A 509 -9.31 26.78 -7.60
CA VAL A 509 -10.54 27.48 -7.19
C VAL A 509 -10.62 28.86 -7.86
N PHE A 510 -9.49 29.58 -7.88
CA PHE A 510 -9.37 30.87 -8.55
C PHE A 510 -9.64 30.76 -10.05
N LEU A 511 -8.92 29.86 -10.75
CA LEU A 511 -9.00 29.69 -12.20
C LEU A 511 -10.39 29.25 -12.65
N ARG A 512 -11.06 28.37 -11.88
CA ARG A 512 -12.47 28.03 -12.11
C ARG A 512 -13.36 29.28 -12.07
N ALA A 513 -13.20 30.13 -11.05
CA ALA A 513 -13.99 31.35 -10.93
C ALA A 513 -13.70 32.36 -12.04
N ALA A 514 -12.41 32.52 -12.41
CA ALA A 514 -11.99 33.37 -13.53
C ALA A 514 -12.61 32.92 -14.86
N LYS A 515 -12.62 31.61 -15.15
CA LYS A 515 -13.26 31.06 -16.36
C LYS A 515 -14.78 31.24 -16.38
N VAL A 516 -15.46 31.12 -15.22
CA VAL A 516 -16.90 31.44 -15.14
C VAL A 516 -17.15 32.92 -15.43
N TRP A 517 -16.26 33.82 -14.98
CA TRP A 517 -16.34 35.25 -15.32
C TRP A 517 -16.08 35.49 -16.81
N GLU A 518 -15.05 34.89 -17.39
CA GLU A 518 -14.73 34.98 -18.83
C GLU A 518 -15.92 34.54 -19.71
N LEU A 519 -16.54 33.39 -19.38
CA LEU A 519 -17.73 32.90 -20.08
C LEU A 519 -18.90 33.89 -20.02
N ARG A 520 -19.03 34.67 -18.93
CA ARG A 520 -20.06 35.73 -18.85
C ARG A 520 -19.74 36.94 -19.71
N VAL A 521 -18.48 37.37 -19.71
CA VAL A 521 -18.05 38.50 -20.54
C VAL A 521 -18.33 38.18 -22.01
N HIS A 522 -17.95 36.98 -22.47
CA HIS A 522 -18.25 36.54 -23.83
C HIS A 522 -19.75 36.40 -24.12
N ALA A 523 -20.55 35.88 -23.18
CA ALA A 523 -22.01 35.80 -23.34
C ALA A 523 -22.69 37.18 -23.38
N GLY A 524 -22.20 38.14 -22.58
CA GLY A 524 -22.65 39.53 -22.59
C GLY A 524 -22.32 40.24 -23.90
N ALA A 525 -21.09 40.07 -24.40
CA ALA A 525 -20.66 40.61 -25.69
C ALA A 525 -21.49 40.04 -26.84
N ALA A 526 -21.70 38.72 -26.89
CA ALA A 526 -22.52 38.07 -27.92
C ALA A 526 -23.99 38.50 -27.89
N SER A 527 -24.52 38.81 -26.70
CA SER A 527 -25.89 39.34 -26.55
C SER A 527 -26.00 40.79 -27.03
N ALA A 528 -24.98 41.61 -26.79
CA ALA A 528 -24.91 42.98 -27.28
C ALA A 528 -24.83 43.04 -28.82
N THR A 529 -23.98 42.22 -29.44
CA THR A 529 -23.86 42.12 -30.91
C THR A 529 -25.15 41.63 -31.57
N ARG A 530 -25.88 40.69 -30.94
CA ARG A 530 -27.20 40.25 -31.44
C ARG A 530 -28.28 41.31 -31.29
N ALA A 531 -28.22 42.15 -30.26
CA ALA A 531 -29.15 43.26 -30.07
C ALA A 531 -28.88 44.38 -31.10
N GLU A 532 -27.62 44.64 -31.44
CA GLU A 532 -27.23 45.58 -32.50
C GLU A 532 -27.60 45.09 -33.90
N GLY A 533 -27.38 43.81 -34.22
CA GLY A 533 -27.76 43.22 -35.51
C GLY A 533 -29.27 43.15 -35.77
N ARG A 534 -30.10 43.10 -34.72
CA ARG A 534 -31.58 43.21 -34.84
C ARG A 534 -32.09 44.65 -34.98
N ARG A 535 -31.23 45.65 -34.76
CA ARG A 535 -31.55 47.08 -34.92
C ARG A 535 -31.11 47.66 -36.26
N ALA A 536 -30.47 46.86 -37.14
CA ALA A 536 -30.21 47.28 -38.51
C ALA A 536 -31.54 47.34 -39.30
N PRO A 537 -31.91 48.48 -39.90
CA PRO A 537 -33.14 48.59 -40.68
C PRO A 537 -33.04 47.74 -41.95
N ALA A 538 -34.14 47.07 -42.31
CA ALA A 538 -34.29 46.52 -43.65
C ALA A 538 -34.23 47.68 -44.65
N SER A 539 -33.08 47.87 -45.30
CA SER A 539 -32.99 48.73 -46.46
C SER A 539 -33.70 48.04 -47.63
N SER A 540 -34.77 48.69 -48.05
CA SER A 540 -35.60 48.53 -49.25
C SER A 540 -34.86 48.12 -50.52
#